data_AF-A0AAU6YNB5-F1
#
_entry.id   AF-A0AAU6YNB5-F1
#
_cell.length_a   1.000
_cell.length_b   1.000
_cell.length_c   1.000
_cell.angle_alpha   90.00
_cell.angle_beta   90.00
_cell.angle_gamma   90.00
#
_symmetry.space_group_name_H-M   'P 1'
#
loop_
_entity.id
_entity.type
_entity.pdbx_description
1 polymer ?
#
loop_
_entity_poly.entity_id
_entity_poly.type
_entity_poly.pdbx_seq_one_letter_code
_entity_poly.pdbx_strand_id
1 'polypeptide(L)'
;MKLSRHCLLPLLRLRAIYTKALFGGSVLLSSTLARADLPTMEAPSRGEGSGLIDTIKNYAYDGGILLGLLIATLAFLGVAWHSLTVYADVQNQRKTWKDLGAVVGVGALLVVVILWFLTKAATIL
;
A
#
# COMPACT_ATOMS: atom_id res chain seq x y z
N MET A 1 27.42 21.16 -35.36
CA MET A 1 27.69 21.91 -34.11
C MET A 1 27.61 20.93 -32.94
N LYS A 2 28.75 20.42 -32.45
CA LYS A 2 28.84 19.41 -31.38
C LYS A 2 28.57 20.10 -30.04
N LEU A 3 27.33 20.03 -29.54
CA LEU A 3 27.03 20.48 -28.18
C LEU A 3 27.81 19.60 -27.19
N SER A 4 28.71 20.26 -26.48
CA SER A 4 29.73 19.68 -25.62
C SER A 4 29.12 18.91 -24.45
N ARG A 5 29.37 17.59 -24.43
CA ARG A 5 28.98 16.64 -23.37
C ARG A 5 29.59 17.00 -22.00
N HIS A 6 30.53 17.95 -21.95
CA HIS A 6 31.23 18.36 -20.74
C HIS A 6 30.38 19.21 -19.78
N CYS A 7 29.28 19.84 -20.22
CA CYS A 7 28.47 20.72 -19.36
C CYS A 7 27.32 19.98 -18.62
N LEU A 8 26.86 18.84 -19.16
CA LEU A 8 25.70 18.09 -18.63
C LEU A 8 26.06 17.06 -17.54
N LEU A 9 27.31 16.60 -17.50
CA LEU A 9 27.81 15.63 -16.51
C LEU A 9 27.74 16.10 -15.04
N PRO A 10 28.07 17.36 -14.66
CA PRO A 10 27.98 17.79 -13.26
C PRO A 10 26.53 17.85 -12.76
N LEU A 11 25.57 18.23 -13.62
CA LEU A 11 24.16 18.33 -13.27
C LEU A 11 23.52 16.93 -13.06
N LEU A 12 23.92 15.94 -13.85
CA LEU A 12 23.48 14.55 -13.68
C LEU A 12 24.08 13.89 -12.43
N ARG A 13 25.34 14.19 -12.09
CA ARG A 13 25.95 13.72 -10.83
C ARG A 13 25.33 14.37 -9.60
N LEU A 14 24.97 15.65 -9.68
CA LEU A 14 24.31 16.37 -8.59
C LEU A 14 22.92 15.79 -8.27
N ARG A 15 22.14 15.45 -9.30
CA ARG A 15 20.84 14.77 -9.14
C ARG A 15 21.01 13.39 -8.52
N ALA A 16 22.00 12.60 -8.94
CA ALA A 16 22.26 11.27 -8.40
C ALA A 16 22.78 11.28 -6.95
N ILE A 17 23.54 12.30 -6.55
CA ILE A 17 23.97 12.49 -5.16
C ILE A 17 22.78 12.88 -4.28
N TYR A 18 21.90 13.75 -4.77
CA TYR A 18 20.67 14.13 -4.06
C TYR A 18 19.74 12.94 -3.83
N THR A 19 19.49 12.10 -4.85
CA THR A 19 18.61 10.92 -4.67
C THR A 19 19.21 9.87 -3.74
N LYS A 20 20.54 9.71 -3.73
CA LYS A 20 21.23 8.76 -2.83
C LYS A 20 21.34 9.26 -1.40
N ALA A 21 21.55 10.56 -1.20
CA ALA A 21 21.59 11.17 0.12
C ALA A 21 20.20 11.19 0.79
N LEU A 22 19.13 11.33 0.00
CA LEU A 22 17.76 11.30 0.52
C LEU A 22 17.39 9.90 1.03
N PHE A 23 17.80 8.83 0.34
CA PHE A 23 17.58 7.45 0.81
C PHE A 23 18.53 7.06 1.96
N GLY A 24 19.81 7.45 1.90
CA GLY A 24 20.80 7.13 2.94
C GLY A 24 20.58 7.90 4.25
N GLY A 25 20.12 9.16 4.15
CA GLY A 25 19.77 9.98 5.31
C GLY A 25 18.52 9.48 6.05
N SER A 26 17.51 8.98 5.32
CA SER A 26 16.30 8.39 5.93
C SER A 26 16.60 7.09 6.71
N VAL A 27 17.58 6.30 6.27
CA VAL A 27 17.96 5.04 6.95
C VAL A 27 18.77 5.31 8.22
N LEU A 28 19.61 6.35 8.25
CA LEU A 28 20.45 6.66 9.41
C LEU A 28 19.71 7.39 10.54
N LEU A 29 18.60 8.09 10.25
CA LEU A 29 17.71 8.65 11.29
C LEU A 29 16.81 7.59 11.96
N SER A 30 16.74 6.37 11.44
CA SER A 30 15.85 5.33 11.98
C SER A 30 16.49 4.51 13.12
N SER A 31 17.80 4.66 13.36
CA SER A 31 18.55 3.82 14.31
C SER A 31 18.57 4.35 15.76
N THR A 32 17.74 5.34 16.10
CA THR A 32 17.64 5.88 17.47
C THR A 32 16.33 5.49 18.16
N LEU A 33 16.08 4.19 18.34
CA LEU A 33 15.06 3.59 19.22
C LEU A 33 15.63 2.21 19.63
N ALA A 34 15.65 1.73 20.87
CA ALA A 34 14.97 2.11 22.08
C ALA A 34 15.64 1.41 23.29
N ARG A 35 15.81 2.12 24.41
CA ARG A 35 15.90 1.52 25.75
C ARG A 35 15.51 2.55 26.81
N ALA A 36 14.24 2.56 27.21
CA ALA A 36 13.74 3.18 28.44
C ALA A 36 12.31 2.68 28.69
N ASP A 37 12.08 2.17 29.91
CA ASP A 37 10.80 1.93 30.58
C ASP A 37 9.70 1.23 29.77
N LEU A 38 9.47 -0.07 30.03
CA LEU A 38 8.59 -0.92 29.24
C LEU A 38 7.21 -0.26 29.08
N PRO A 39 6.83 0.18 27.87
CA PRO A 39 5.48 0.69 27.61
C PRO A 39 4.47 -0.39 27.99
N THR A 40 3.46 -0.06 28.79
CA THR A 40 2.34 -0.97 29.00
C THR A 40 1.71 -1.22 27.65
N MET A 41 1.58 -2.50 27.26
CA MET A 41 0.94 -2.86 26.01
C MET A 41 -0.49 -2.26 26.00
N GLU A 42 -0.80 -1.48 24.98
CA GLU A 42 -2.13 -0.87 24.82
C GLU A 42 -3.16 -1.98 24.87
N ALA A 43 -4.14 -1.89 25.79
CA ALA A 43 -5.11 -2.95 25.98
C ALA A 43 -5.80 -3.27 24.64
N PRO A 44 -5.91 -4.55 24.26
CA PRO A 44 -6.51 -4.92 22.99
C PRO A 44 -7.96 -4.44 22.92
N SER A 45 -8.46 -4.09 21.73
CA SER A 45 -9.78 -3.46 21.54
C SER A 45 -10.96 -4.29 22.10
N ARG A 46 -10.76 -5.61 22.29
CA ARG A 46 -11.73 -6.55 22.88
C ARG A 46 -11.43 -6.96 24.34
N GLY A 47 -10.46 -6.32 24.99
CA GLY A 47 -10.02 -6.58 26.37
C GLY A 47 -8.99 -7.71 26.52
N GLU A 48 -8.16 -7.66 27.57
CA GLU A 48 -7.29 -8.80 27.93
C GLU A 48 -8.18 -9.93 28.46
N GLY A 49 -8.30 -11.02 27.70
CA GLY A 49 -9.10 -12.17 28.09
C GLY A 49 -8.53 -12.88 29.33
N SER A 50 -9.22 -13.91 29.80
CA SER A 50 -8.84 -14.67 31.01
C SER A 50 -7.50 -15.44 30.90
N GLY A 51 -6.82 -15.40 29.76
CA GLY A 51 -5.54 -16.07 29.54
C GLY A 51 -4.74 -15.54 28.35
N LEU A 52 -3.45 -15.89 28.30
CA LEU A 52 -2.48 -15.43 27.29
C LEU A 52 -2.91 -15.70 25.84
N ILE A 53 -3.59 -16.83 25.60
CA ILE A 53 -4.09 -17.23 24.28
C ILE A 53 -5.18 -16.28 23.78
N ASP A 54 -6.05 -15.79 24.68
CA ASP A 54 -7.15 -14.90 24.31
C ASP A 54 -6.62 -13.49 24.02
N THR A 55 -5.62 -13.04 24.78
CA THR A 55 -4.91 -11.78 24.49
C THR A 55 -4.22 -11.82 23.12
N ILE A 56 -3.55 -12.91 22.76
CA ILE A 56 -2.92 -13.08 21.44
C ILE A 56 -3.97 -13.07 20.31
N LYS A 57 -5.14 -13.71 20.50
CA LYS A 57 -6.22 -13.69 19.51
C LYS A 57 -6.79 -12.29 19.30
N ASN A 58 -6.96 -11.51 20.36
CA ASN A 58 -7.50 -10.15 20.25
C ASN A 58 -6.54 -9.21 19.50
N TYR A 59 -5.22 -9.32 19.71
CA TYR A 59 -4.25 -8.61 18.88
C TYR A 59 -4.20 -9.12 17.44
N ALA A 60 -4.34 -10.42 17.22
CA ALA A 60 -4.37 -11.00 15.88
C ALA A 60 -5.62 -10.53 15.09
N TYR A 61 -6.75 -10.32 15.75
CA TYR A 61 -7.96 -9.77 15.16
C TYR A 61 -7.73 -8.32 14.67
N ASP A 62 -7.21 -7.45 15.54
CA ASP A 62 -6.91 -6.05 15.17
C ASP A 62 -5.86 -5.99 14.04
N GLY A 63 -4.83 -6.83 14.11
CA GLY A 63 -3.83 -6.98 13.05
C GLY A 63 -4.41 -7.50 11.73
N GLY A 64 -5.36 -8.44 11.80
CA GLY A 64 -6.06 -8.99 10.64
C GLY A 64 -6.90 -7.95 9.90
N ILE A 65 -7.59 -7.07 10.63
CA ILE A 65 -8.35 -5.96 10.03
C ILE A 65 -7.42 -4.96 9.33
N LEU A 66 -6.32 -4.58 9.97
CA LEU A 66 -5.32 -3.68 9.37
C LEU A 66 -4.69 -4.28 8.10
N LEU A 67 -4.32 -5.56 8.15
CA LEU A 67 -3.80 -6.29 7.00
C LEU A 67 -4.84 -6.37 5.87
N GLY A 68 -6.08 -6.67 6.21
CA GLY A 68 -7.17 -6.74 5.24
C GLY A 68 -7.45 -5.40 4.55
N LEU A 69 -7.35 -4.29 5.28
CA LEU A 69 -7.45 -2.94 4.71
C LEU A 69 -6.29 -2.64 3.75
N LEU A 70 -5.08 -3.09 4.08
CA LEU A 70 -3.92 -2.97 3.21
C LEU A 70 -4.11 -3.77 1.91
N ILE A 71 -4.58 -5.01 2.01
CA ILE A 71 -4.89 -5.85 0.83
C ILE A 71 -5.97 -5.22 -0.04
N ALA A 72 -7.04 -4.68 0.58
CA ALA A 72 -8.10 -3.98 -0.15
C ALA A 72 -7.55 -2.77 -0.92
N THR A 73 -6.62 -2.04 -0.31
CA THR A 73 -5.94 -0.91 -0.96
C THR A 73 -5.09 -1.36 -2.16
N LEU A 74 -4.33 -2.46 -2.03
CA LEU A 74 -3.55 -3.01 -3.13
C LEU A 74 -4.43 -3.52 -4.28
N ALA A 75 -5.55 -4.17 -3.96
CA ALA A 75 -6.52 -4.62 -4.96
C ALA A 75 -7.12 -3.43 -5.73
N PHE A 76 -7.48 -2.35 -5.03
CA PHE A 76 -7.96 -1.12 -5.65
C PHE A 76 -6.91 -0.50 -6.58
N LEU A 77 -5.64 -0.45 -6.17
CA LEU A 77 -4.54 0.01 -7.04
C LEU A 77 -4.38 -0.86 -8.30
N GLY A 78 -4.50 -2.18 -8.17
CA GLY A 78 -4.45 -3.10 -9.31
C GLY A 78 -5.59 -2.85 -10.32
N VAL A 79 -6.81 -2.62 -9.82
CA VAL A 79 -7.96 -2.26 -10.67
C VAL A 79 -7.75 -0.91 -11.35
N ALA A 80 -7.22 0.08 -10.64
CA ALA A 80 -6.91 1.38 -11.22
C ALA A 80 -5.86 1.25 -12.35
N TRP A 81 -4.80 0.47 -12.12
CA TRP A 81 -3.78 0.20 -13.14
C TRP A 81 -4.39 -0.45 -14.39
N HIS A 82 -5.26 -1.45 -14.21
CA HIS A 82 -5.93 -2.10 -15.33
C HIS A 82 -6.92 -1.17 -16.05
N SER A 83 -7.60 -0.29 -15.32
CA SER A 83 -8.52 0.68 -15.92
C SER A 83 -7.79 1.73 -16.75
N LEU A 84 -6.59 2.14 -16.33
CA LEU A 84 -5.75 3.11 -17.05
C LEU A 84 -5.26 2.56 -18.40
N THR A 85 -4.92 1.27 -18.49
CA THR A 85 -4.52 0.66 -19.77
C THR A 85 -5.70 0.60 -20.75
N VAL A 86 -6.90 0.27 -20.26
CA VAL A 86 -8.12 0.26 -21.07
C VAL A 86 -8.51 1.67 -21.51
N TYR A 87 -8.30 2.69 -20.67
CA TYR A 87 -8.51 4.08 -21.06
C TYR A 87 -7.58 4.51 -22.21
N ALA A 88 -6.31 4.14 -22.16
CA ALA A 88 -5.37 4.40 -23.25
C ALA A 88 -5.82 3.71 -24.56
N ASP A 89 -6.36 2.49 -24.49
CA ASP A 89 -6.90 1.79 -25.66
C ASP A 89 -8.14 2.48 -26.27
N VAL A 90 -8.99 3.10 -25.43
CA VAL A 90 -10.16 3.88 -25.89
C VAL A 90 -9.72 5.14 -26.64
N GLN A 91 -8.70 5.83 -26.14
CA GLN A 91 -8.14 7.00 -26.82
C GLN A 91 -7.51 6.65 -28.16
N ASN A 92 -6.91 5.46 -28.28
CA ASN A 92 -6.35 4.94 -29.52
C ASN A 92 -7.42 4.35 -30.48
N GLN A 93 -8.71 4.53 -30.20
CA GLN A 93 -9.85 4.01 -30.99
C GLN A 93 -9.82 2.47 -31.15
N ARG A 94 -9.16 1.75 -30.23
CA ARG A 94 -9.07 0.28 -30.22
C ARG A 94 -10.14 -0.38 -29.36
N LYS A 95 -10.74 0.39 -28.44
CA LYS A 95 -11.83 -0.04 -27.54
C LYS A 95 -12.88 1.06 -27.40
N THR A 96 -14.06 0.68 -26.94
CA THR A 96 -15.18 1.61 -26.74
C THR A 96 -15.26 2.12 -25.30
N TRP A 97 -15.90 3.26 -25.09
CA TRP A 97 -16.20 3.78 -23.75
C TRP A 97 -17.01 2.81 -22.88
N LYS A 98 -17.80 1.92 -23.51
CA LYS A 98 -18.50 0.83 -22.81
C LYS A 98 -17.53 -0.19 -22.20
N ASP A 99 -16.42 -0.49 -22.87
CA ASP A 99 -15.44 -1.47 -22.39
C ASP A 99 -14.68 -0.94 -21.16
N LEU A 100 -14.42 0.37 -21.13
CA LEU A 100 -13.87 1.04 -19.94
C LEU A 100 -14.85 0.95 -18.76
N GLY A 101 -16.12 1.30 -18.99
CA GLY A 101 -17.15 1.23 -17.97
C GLY A 101 -17.36 -0.18 -17.43
N ALA A 102 -17.29 -1.19 -18.31
CA ALA A 102 -17.38 -2.60 -17.90
C ALA A 102 -16.20 -3.03 -17.02
N VAL A 103 -14.97 -2.65 -17.38
CA VAL A 103 -13.77 -2.96 -16.60
C VAL A 103 -13.79 -2.29 -15.23
N VAL A 104 -14.16 -1.01 -15.17
CA VAL A 104 -14.29 -0.29 -13.89
C VAL A 104 -15.42 -0.86 -13.03
N GLY A 105 -16.57 -1.18 -13.65
CA GLY A 105 -17.72 -1.76 -12.96
C GLY A 105 -17.41 -3.13 -12.35
N VAL A 106 -16.81 -4.04 -13.12
CA VAL A 106 -16.38 -5.36 -12.63
C VAL A 106 -15.30 -5.20 -11.57
N GLY A 107 -14.35 -4.27 -11.76
CA GLY A 107 -13.31 -3.98 -10.78
C GLY A 107 -13.85 -3.48 -9.43
N ALA A 108 -14.84 -2.57 -9.45
CA ALA A 108 -15.50 -2.10 -8.24
C ALA A 108 -16.25 -3.23 -7.52
N LEU A 109 -16.99 -4.05 -8.28
CA LEU A 109 -17.69 -5.22 -7.72
C LEU A 109 -16.71 -6.19 -7.04
N LEU A 110 -15.55 -6.42 -7.65
CA LEU A 110 -14.50 -7.28 -7.09
C LEU A 110 -13.98 -6.76 -5.75
N VAL A 111 -13.74 -5.45 -5.61
CA VAL A 111 -13.31 -4.84 -4.33
C VAL A 111 -14.39 -4.98 -3.25
N VAL A 112 -15.66 -4.76 -3.60
CA VAL A 112 -16.78 -4.94 -2.66
C VAL A 112 -16.86 -6.39 -2.17
N VAL A 113 -16.72 -7.36 -3.06
CA VAL A 113 -16.75 -8.78 -2.70
C VAL A 113 -15.58 -9.13 -1.78
N ILE A 114 -14.37 -8.62 -2.03
CA ILE A 114 -13.21 -8.85 -1.14
C ILE A 114 -13.47 -8.29 0.26
N LEU A 115 -13.92 -7.04 0.38
CA LEU A 115 -14.24 -6.43 1.67
C LEU A 115 -15.36 -7.18 2.41
N TRP A 116 -16.35 -7.67 1.66
CA TRP A 116 -17.43 -8.49 2.21
C TRP A 116 -16.92 -9.82 2.76
N PHE A 117 -16.08 -10.55 2.02
CA PHE A 117 -15.48 -11.80 2.54
C PHE A 117 -14.58 -11.55 3.74
N LEU A 118 -13.83 -10.45 3.74
CA LEU A 118 -12.94 -10.10 4.85
C LEU A 118 -13.73 -9.83 6.15
N THR A 119 -14.84 -9.08 6.05
CA THR A 119 -15.72 -8.81 7.20
C THR A 119 -16.47 -10.06 7.66
N LYS A 120 -16.87 -10.95 6.74
CA LYS A 120 -17.44 -12.26 7.09
C LYS A 120 -16.43 -13.16 7.79
N ALA A 121 -15.19 -13.22 7.32
CA ALA A 121 -14.13 -13.98 7.97
C ALA A 121 -13.84 -13.46 9.39
N ALA A 122 -13.80 -12.14 9.57
CA ALA A 122 -13.63 -11.52 10.88
C ALA A 122 -14.78 -11.85 11.85
N THR A 123 -16.00 -12.07 11.36
CA THR A 123 -17.15 -12.41 12.23
C THR A 123 -17.07 -13.84 12.79
N ILE A 124 -16.40 -14.76 12.09
CA ILE A 124 -16.33 -16.19 12.49
C ILE A 124 -15.15 -16.44 13.45
N LEU A 125 -14.18 -15.53 13.50
CA LEU A 125 -13.01 -15.57 14.39
C LEU A 125 -13.32 -14.94 15.76
#